data_AF-A0A5Q0ULI0-F1
#
_entry.id   AF-A0A5Q0ULI0-F1
#
_cell.length_a   1.000
_cell.length_b   1.000
_cell.length_c   1.000
_cell.angle_alpha   90.00
_cell.angle_beta   90.00
_cell.angle_gamma   90.00
#
_symmetry.space_group_name_H-M   'P 1'
#
loop_
_entity.id
_entity.type
_entity.pdbx_description
1 polymer ?
#
loop_
_entity_poly.entity_id
_entity_poly.type
_entity_poly.pdbx_seq_one_letter_code
_entity_poly.pdbx_strand_id
1 'polypeptide(L)'
;MTVYVETDFLLALAKDSDWLQNSAEDALVENDVETSAFSYLELLLARERYEFDYVPLVANLLELVPVRNEEEKQVVLKAVNYYDEGMTPLDAFHAATAETRGDGRTLV
;
A
#
# COMPACT_ATOMS: atom_id res chain seq x y z
N MET A 1 6.81 -15.71 13.45
CA MET A 1 7.20 -16.05 12.06
C MET A 1 6.47 -15.06 11.19
N THR A 2 7.16 -14.35 10.31
CA THR A 2 6.50 -13.32 9.50
C THR A 2 5.59 -13.97 8.46
N VAL A 3 4.33 -13.54 8.39
CA VAL A 3 3.33 -14.03 7.45
C VAL A 3 3.16 -13.01 6.32
N TYR A 4 3.23 -13.48 5.09
CA TYR A 4 2.94 -12.64 3.93
C TYR A 4 1.42 -12.53 3.73
N VAL A 5 0.90 -11.31 3.58
CA VAL A 5 -0.53 -11.04 3.38
C VAL A 5 -0.78 -10.30 2.06
N GLU A 6 -1.97 -10.48 1.49
CA GLU A 6 -2.38 -9.89 0.21
C GLU A 6 -3.26 -8.64 0.42
N THR A 7 -3.66 -7.99 -0.68
CA THR A 7 -4.44 -6.74 -0.69
C THR A 7 -5.76 -6.83 0.07
N ASP A 8 -6.42 -8.00 0.05
CA ASP A 8 -7.67 -8.21 0.79
C ASP A 8 -7.48 -8.01 2.31
N PHE A 9 -6.29 -8.32 2.84
CA PHE A 9 -5.95 -8.04 4.23
C PHE A 9 -5.87 -6.53 4.51
N LEU A 10 -5.24 -5.77 3.61
CA LEU A 10 -5.19 -4.31 3.69
C LEU A 10 -6.60 -3.70 3.60
N LEU A 11 -7.44 -4.20 2.70
CA LEU A 11 -8.83 -3.77 2.54
C LEU A 11 -9.68 -4.11 3.77
N ALA A 12 -9.44 -5.24 4.43
CA ALA A 12 -10.12 -5.62 5.65
C ALA A 12 -9.79 -4.68 6.82
N LEU A 13 -8.52 -4.21 6.91
CA LEU A 13 -8.10 -3.22 7.91
C LEU A 13 -8.56 -1.79 7.57
N ALA A 14 -8.70 -1.46 6.28
CA ALA A 14 -9.06 -0.12 5.82
C ALA A 14 -10.56 0.20 5.97
N LYS A 15 -11.42 -0.81 6.09
CA LYS A 15 -12.88 -0.64 6.13
C LYS A 15 -13.39 -0.81 7.56
N ASP A 16 -14.24 0.12 8.00
CA ASP A 16 -14.94 0.05 9.29
C ASP A 16 -15.96 -1.11 9.42
N SER A 17 -16.27 -1.81 8.32
CA SER A 17 -17.27 -2.89 8.30
C SER A 17 -16.98 -3.97 7.26
N ASP A 18 -15.76 -4.49 7.22
CA ASP A 18 -15.45 -5.70 6.43
C ASP A 18 -15.73 -6.97 7.24
N TRP A 19 -16.28 -8.01 6.59
CA TRP A 19 -16.50 -9.28 7.29
C TRP A 19 -15.18 -9.97 7.69
N LEU A 20 -14.05 -9.58 7.10
CA LEU A 20 -12.71 -10.09 7.42
C LEU A 20 -11.98 -9.27 8.49
N GLN A 21 -12.54 -8.13 8.93
CA GLN A 21 -11.84 -7.18 9.81
C GLN A 21 -11.34 -7.85 11.09
N ASN A 22 -12.22 -8.55 11.82
CA ASN A 22 -11.83 -9.25 13.05
C ASN A 22 -10.72 -10.27 12.81
N SER A 23 -10.80 -11.03 11.71
CA SER A 23 -9.76 -12.00 11.35
C SER A 23 -8.42 -11.33 11.02
N ALA A 24 -8.44 -10.16 10.40
CA ALA A 24 -7.24 -9.39 10.10
C ALA A 24 -6.62 -8.78 11.37
N GLU A 25 -7.45 -8.24 12.26
CA GLU A 25 -7.01 -7.71 13.56
C GLU A 25 -6.43 -8.81 14.45
N ASP A 26 -7.09 -9.97 14.55
CA ASP A 26 -6.58 -11.13 15.29
C ASP A 26 -5.23 -11.59 14.73
N ALA A 27 -5.09 -11.62 13.39
CA ALA A 27 -3.83 -11.99 12.75
C ALA A 27 -2.68 -11.02 13.05
N LEU A 28 -2.95 -9.70 13.17
CA LEU A 28 -1.95 -8.69 13.58
C LEU A 28 -1.49 -8.88 15.02
N VAL A 29 -2.34 -9.42 15.90
CA VAL A 29 -1.98 -9.73 17.29
C VAL A 29 -1.13 -10.99 17.37
N GLU A 30 -1.44 -11.99 16.54
CA GLU A 30 -0.81 -13.30 16.59
C GLU A 30 0.50 -13.39 15.80
N ASN A 31 0.67 -12.57 14.76
CA ASN A 31 1.77 -12.70 13.82
C ASN A 31 2.37 -11.34 13.46
N ASP A 32 3.69 -11.33 13.26
CA ASP A 32 4.30 -10.29 12.43
C ASP A 32 3.83 -10.50 10.99
N VAL A 33 3.36 -9.45 10.32
CA VAL A 33 2.91 -9.52 8.93
C VAL A 33 3.75 -8.63 8.04
N GLU A 34 3.87 -9.02 6.77
CA GLU A 34 4.45 -8.17 5.73
C GLU A 34 3.68 -8.35 4.43
N THR A 35 3.83 -7.40 3.51
CA THR A 35 3.27 -7.50 2.17
C THR A 35 4.24 -6.94 1.12
N SER A 36 3.80 -6.87 -0.13
CA SER A 36 4.56 -6.24 -1.22
C SER A 36 4.02 -4.85 -1.55
N ALA A 37 4.85 -4.05 -2.20
CA ALA A 37 4.42 -2.79 -2.80
C ALA A 37 3.25 -2.96 -3.79
N PHE A 38 3.11 -4.14 -4.43
CA PHE A 38 1.99 -4.43 -5.32
C PHE A 38 0.64 -4.47 -4.60
N SER A 39 0.59 -4.89 -3.33
CA SER A 39 -0.66 -4.88 -2.58
C SER A 39 -1.15 -3.47 -2.28
N TYR A 40 -0.23 -2.52 -2.08
CA TYR A 40 -0.57 -1.10 -1.98
C TYR A 40 -0.98 -0.49 -3.33
N LEU A 41 -0.37 -0.92 -4.44
CA LEU A 41 -0.81 -0.54 -5.79
C LEU A 41 -2.24 -1.02 -6.05
N GLU A 42 -2.55 -2.28 -5.74
CA GLU A 42 -3.90 -2.83 -5.91
C GLU A 42 -4.94 -2.10 -5.04
N LEU A 43 -4.57 -1.69 -3.82
CA LEU A 43 -5.41 -0.85 -2.97
C LEU A 43 -5.77 0.48 -3.65
N LEU A 44 -4.81 1.14 -4.33
CA LEU A 44 -5.07 2.35 -5.13
C LEU A 44 -5.90 2.05 -6.38
N LEU A 45 -5.68 0.91 -7.04
CA LEU A 45 -6.47 0.48 -8.20
C LEU A 45 -7.94 0.19 -7.81
N ALA A 46 -8.20 -0.22 -6.57
CA ALA A 46 -9.53 -0.45 -6.04
C ALA A 46 -10.34 0.84 -5.77
N ARG A 47 -9.80 2.03 -6.08
CA ARG A 47 -10.45 3.35 -5.85
C ARG A 47 -11.85 3.51 -6.41
N GLU A 48 -12.18 2.85 -7.51
CA GLU A 48 -13.53 2.96 -8.09
C GLU A 48 -14.59 2.34 -7.16
N ARG A 49 -14.18 1.55 -6.18
CA ARG A 49 -15.06 0.92 -5.20
C ARG A 49 -15.09 1.64 -3.85
N TYR A 50 -14.09 2.45 -3.52
CA TYR A 50 -13.92 3.02 -2.19
C TYR A 50 -13.39 4.45 -2.22
N GLU A 51 -14.04 5.35 -1.49
CA GLU A 51 -13.63 6.75 -1.34
C GLU A 51 -12.80 6.93 -0.07
N PHE A 52 -11.54 6.50 -0.10
CA PHE A 52 -10.60 6.69 1.01
C PHE A 52 -9.76 7.97 0.88
N ASP A 53 -9.29 8.48 2.00
CA ASP A 53 -8.17 9.42 2.04
C ASP A 53 -6.86 8.61 2.01
N TYR A 54 -6.33 8.42 0.80
CA TYR A 54 -5.31 7.40 0.53
C TYR A 54 -3.95 7.69 1.16
N VAL A 55 -3.52 8.96 1.21
CA VAL A 55 -2.22 9.33 1.79
C VAL A 55 -2.13 8.93 3.27
N PRO A 56 -3.04 9.38 4.16
CA PRO A 56 -3.01 8.96 5.57
C PRO A 56 -3.35 7.49 5.74
N LEU A 57 -4.24 6.92 4.93
CA LEU A 57 -4.55 5.48 4.98
C LEU A 57 -3.31 4.62 4.74
N VAL A 58 -2.59 4.88 3.64
CA VAL A 58 -1.39 4.11 3.27
C VAL A 58 -0.28 4.30 4.30
N ALA A 59 -0.09 5.52 4.82
CA ALA A 59 0.89 5.77 5.88
C ALA A 59 0.60 4.94 7.14
N ASN A 60 -0.65 4.91 7.60
CA ASN A 60 -1.07 4.13 8.75
C ASN A 60 -0.96 2.61 8.49
N LEU A 61 -1.39 2.14 7.31
CA LEU A 61 -1.30 0.73 6.95
C LEU A 61 0.16 0.26 6.88
N LEU A 62 1.11 1.08 6.41
CA LEU A 62 2.53 0.72 6.39
C LEU A 62 3.15 0.54 7.78
N GLU A 63 2.54 1.09 8.84
CA GLU A 63 2.95 0.83 10.22
C GLU A 63 2.46 -0.53 10.72
N LEU A 64 1.32 -0.99 10.23
CA LEU A 64 0.69 -2.27 10.62
C LEU A 64 1.15 -3.44 9.74
N VAL A 65 1.26 -3.19 8.43
CA VAL A 65 1.57 -4.17 7.39
C VAL A 65 2.73 -3.62 6.53
N PRO A 66 3.97 -3.70 7.04
CA PRO A 66 5.13 -3.18 6.34
C PRO A 66 5.39 -3.94 5.03
N VAL A 67 6.13 -3.28 4.14
CA VAL A 67 6.77 -3.93 2.99
C VAL A 67 8.19 -4.36 3.35
N ARG A 68 8.78 -5.23 2.52
CA ARG A 68 9.98 -6.01 2.86
C ARG A 68 11.22 -5.17 3.21
N ASN A 69 11.37 -3.99 2.61
CA ASN A 69 12.56 -3.14 2.80
C ASN A 69 12.22 -1.65 2.69
N GLU A 70 13.16 -0.81 3.15
CA GLU A 70 12.98 0.64 3.18
C GLU A 70 12.86 1.25 1.78
N GLU A 71 13.53 0.70 0.76
CA GLU A 71 13.40 1.18 -0.62
C GLU A 71 11.95 1.01 -1.11
N GLU A 72 11.36 -0.17 -0.94
CA GLU A 72 9.95 -0.44 -1.28
C GLU A 72 9.00 0.46 -0.46
N LYS A 73 9.30 0.70 0.81
CA LYS A 73 8.50 1.61 1.65
C LYS A 73 8.50 3.02 1.07
N GLN A 74 9.66 3.53 0.66
CA GLN A 74 9.78 4.83 0.01
C GLN A 74 9.04 4.88 -1.32
N VAL A 75 9.06 3.80 -2.11
CA VAL A 75 8.27 3.69 -3.35
C VAL A 75 6.78 3.86 -3.05
N VAL A 76 6.23 3.11 -2.07
CA VAL A 76 4.81 3.19 -1.73
C VAL A 76 4.42 4.58 -1.23
N LEU A 77 5.22 5.18 -0.34
CA LEU A 77 4.95 6.51 0.20
C LEU A 77 5.00 7.60 -0.88
N LYS A 78 5.99 7.58 -1.78
CA LYS A 78 6.02 8.52 -2.91
C LYS A 78 4.87 8.29 -3.88
N ALA A 79 4.58 7.04 -4.21
CA ALA A 79 3.51 6.70 -5.14
C ALA A 79 2.16 7.19 -4.66
N VAL A 80 1.83 7.05 -3.37
CA VAL A 80 0.56 7.56 -2.85
C VAL A 80 0.47 9.09 -2.91
N ASN A 81 1.58 9.81 -2.73
CA ASN A 81 1.62 11.27 -2.92
C ASN A 81 1.43 11.65 -4.39
N TYR A 82 2.12 10.98 -5.33
CA TYR A 82 1.95 11.24 -6.76
C TYR A 82 0.55 10.90 -7.27
N TYR A 83 -0.07 9.87 -6.69
CA TYR A 83 -1.46 9.55 -6.93
C TYR A 83 -2.40 10.67 -6.44
N ASP A 84 -2.18 11.21 -5.24
CA ASP A 84 -2.95 12.36 -4.70
C ASP A 84 -2.77 13.62 -5.55
N GLU A 85 -1.59 13.81 -6.15
CA GLU A 85 -1.30 14.87 -7.12
C GLU A 85 -1.92 14.64 -8.52
N GLY A 86 -2.63 13.53 -8.72
CA GLY A 86 -3.46 13.27 -9.90
C GLY A 86 -2.91 12.25 -10.90
N MET A 87 -1.80 11.57 -10.60
CA MET A 87 -1.34 10.46 -11.44
C MET A 87 -2.26 9.24 -11.33
N THR A 88 -2.29 8.40 -12.37
CA THR A 88 -2.92 7.08 -12.22
C THR A 88 -2.11 6.22 -11.25
N PRO A 89 -2.71 5.22 -10.57
CA PRO A 89 -1.96 4.38 -9.62
C PRO A 89 -0.70 3.74 -10.21
N LEU A 90 -0.77 3.25 -11.46
CA LEU A 90 0.38 2.65 -12.13
C LEU A 90 1.46 3.69 -12.44
N ASP A 91 1.09 4.84 -12.99
CA ASP A 91 2.05 5.92 -13.32
C ASP A 91 2.76 6.42 -12.06
N ALA A 92 2.02 6.55 -10.95
CA ALA A 92 2.54 6.97 -9.67
C ALA A 92 3.60 5.98 -9.13
N PHE A 93 3.32 4.67 -9.19
CA PHE A 93 4.26 3.64 -8.77
C PHE A 93 5.50 3.57 -9.69
N HIS A 94 5.32 3.75 -11.00
CA HIS A 94 6.44 3.82 -11.94
C HIS A 94 7.34 5.04 -11.67
N ALA A 95 6.76 6.22 -11.49
CA ALA A 95 7.48 7.45 -11.15
C ALA A 95 8.23 7.34 -9.82
N ALA A 96 7.55 6.85 -8.77
CA ALA A 96 8.15 6.64 -7.46
C ALA A 96 9.31 5.63 -7.48
N THR A 97 9.18 4.55 -8.28
CA THR A 97 10.24 3.55 -8.44
C THR A 97 11.47 4.15 -9.12
N ALA A 98 11.28 4.84 -10.24
CA ALA A 98 12.37 5.45 -10.99
C ALA A 98 13.14 6.47 -10.13
N GLU A 99 12.42 7.34 -9.41
CA GLU A 99 13.05 8.32 -8.55
C GLU A 99 13.79 7.68 -7.36
N THR A 100 13.19 6.70 -6.70
CA THR A 100 13.79 6.06 -5.52
C THR A 100 15.08 5.32 -5.86
N ARG A 101 15.18 4.76 -7.08
CA ARG A 101 16.39 4.08 -7.57
C ARG A 101 17.46 5.05 -8.11
N GLY A 102 17.14 6.34 -8.22
CA GLY A 102 18.03 7.32 -8.85
C GLY A 102 18.05 7.24 -10.38
N ASP A 103 17.10 6.51 -10.97
CA ASP A 103 16.89 6.47 -12.42
C ASP A 103 16.16 7.76 -12.83
N GLY A 104 16.93 8.84 -12.96
CA GLY A 104 16.42 10.15 -13.36
C GLY A 104 15.78 10.12 -14.75
N ARG A 105 14.44 10.06 -14.76
CA ARG A 105 13.44 9.96 -15.86
C ARG A 105 12.85 8.57 -16.05
N THR A 106 11.57 8.43 -15.67
CA THR A 106 10.66 7.43 -16.24
C THR A 106 10.48 7.73 -17.72
N LEU A 107 10.82 6.77 -18.59
CA LEU A 107 10.50 6.84 -20.01
C LEU A 107 9.24 6.03 -20.25
N VAL A 108 8.17 6.74 -20.63
CA VAL A 108 6.78 6.32 -20.88
C VAL A 108 6.03 5.69 -19.71
#